data_AF-A0A3M6KCV2-F1
#
_entry.id   AF-A0A3M6KCV2-F1
#
_cell.length_a   1.000
_cell.length_b   1.000
_cell.length_c   1.000
_cell.angle_alpha   90.00
_cell.angle_beta   90.00
_cell.angle_gamma   90.00
#
_symmetry.space_group_name_H-M   'P 1'
#
loop_
_entity.id
_entity.type
_entity.pdbx_description
1 polymer ?
#
loop_
_entity_poly.entity_id
_entity_poly.type
_entity_poly.pdbx_seq_one_letter_code
_entity_poly.pdbx_strand_id
1 'polypeptide(L)'
;MALTAALIITAIAIGLLLVYAADVAVAMSSDSDYGFLPLDHMQRGMGLGAPALILPIIAFFISLKEPSKGLGIMIIITGILIIIGGIVVMVNPTPSSETSDRDPMASMAMMLIPAMIQLALGGIKIAKSR
;
A
#
# COMPACT_ATOMS: atom_id res chain seq x y z
N MET A 1 -14.12 4.11 -20.52
CA MET A 1 -13.06 5.13 -20.27
C MET A 1 -12.61 5.10 -18.82
N ALA A 2 -13.49 4.79 -17.86
CA ALA A 2 -13.14 4.77 -16.44
C ALA A 2 -12.25 3.58 -16.07
N LEU A 3 -12.36 2.44 -16.75
CA LEU A 3 -11.50 1.27 -16.51
C LEU A 3 -10.04 1.52 -16.90
N THR A 4 -9.77 2.20 -18.01
CA THR A 4 -8.39 2.56 -18.39
C THR A 4 -7.75 3.46 -17.34
N ALA A 5 -8.49 4.47 -16.85
CA ALA A 5 -8.01 5.32 -15.76
C ALA A 5 -7.77 4.52 -14.47
N ALA A 6 -8.67 3.58 -14.13
CA ALA A 6 -8.49 2.72 -12.97
C ALA A 6 -7.24 1.84 -13.06
N LEU A 7 -7.00 1.23 -14.22
CA LEU A 7 -5.79 0.43 -14.45
C LEU A 7 -4.51 1.26 -14.28
N ILE A 8 -4.49 2.47 -14.85
CA ILE A 8 -3.34 3.38 -14.72
C ILE A 8 -3.13 3.78 -13.25
N ILE A 9 -4.20 4.16 -12.54
CA ILE A 9 -4.13 4.55 -11.13
C ILE A 9 -3.63 3.39 -10.26
N THR A 10 -4.14 2.17 -10.46
CA THR A 10 -3.66 1.00 -9.72
C THR A 10 -2.22 0.64 -10.09
N ALA A 11 -1.82 0.78 -11.35
CA ALA A 11 -0.43 0.58 -11.76
C ALA A 11 0.52 1.57 -11.08
N ILE A 12 0.14 2.85 -11.02
CA ILE A 12 0.89 3.88 -10.30
C ILE A 12 0.98 3.54 -8.81
N ALA A 13 -0.12 3.09 -8.19
CA ALA A 13 -0.13 2.70 -6.79
C ALA A 13 0.85 1.54 -6.51
N ILE A 14 0.88 0.51 -7.36
CA ILE A 14 1.84 -0.58 -7.26
C ILE A 14 3.27 -0.07 -7.42
N GLY A 15 3.52 0.81 -8.41
CA GLY A 15 4.83 1.43 -8.61
C GLY A 15 5.30 2.20 -7.37
N LEU A 16 4.43 3.04 -6.78
CA LEU A 16 4.73 3.77 -5.54
C LEU A 16 5.04 2.84 -4.38
N LEU A 17 4.32 1.71 -4.28
CA LEU A 17 4.52 0.73 -3.22
C LEU A 17 5.86 0.00 -3.36
N LEU A 18 6.25 -0.34 -4.60
CA LEU A 18 7.56 -0.93 -4.88
C LEU A 18 8.70 0.05 -4.60
N VAL A 19 8.55 1.32 -4.98
CA VAL A 19 9.50 2.39 -4.67
C VAL A 19 9.63 2.56 -3.15
N TYR A 20 8.49 2.62 -2.44
CA TYR A 20 8.47 2.65 -0.97
C TYR A 20 9.21 1.46 -0.36
N ALA A 21 8.92 0.24 -0.81
CA ALA A 21 9.53 -0.98 -0.28
C ALA A 21 11.04 -1.02 -0.55
N ALA A 22 11.48 -0.64 -1.75
CA ALA A 22 12.89 -0.53 -2.08
C ALA A 22 13.60 0.52 -1.23
N ASP A 23 12.98 1.68 -1.00
CA ASP A 23 13.58 2.75 -0.23
C ASP A 23 13.70 2.38 1.26
N VAL A 24 12.67 1.73 1.81
CA VAL A 24 12.72 1.15 3.16
C VAL A 24 13.82 0.09 3.27
N ALA A 25 13.93 -0.81 2.28
CA ALA A 25 14.96 -1.85 2.29
C ALA A 25 16.39 -1.26 2.25
N VAL A 26 16.60 -0.21 1.47
CA VAL A 26 17.90 0.51 1.44
C VAL A 26 18.18 1.17 2.78
N ALA A 27 17.21 1.91 3.34
CA ALA A 27 17.36 2.57 4.64
C ALA A 27 17.70 1.59 5.77
N MET A 28 17.11 0.39 5.75
CA MET A 28 17.39 -0.67 6.73
C MET A 28 18.78 -1.30 6.56
N SER A 29 19.40 -1.14 5.39
CA SER A 29 20.73 -1.69 5.08
C SER A 29 21.87 -0.67 5.23
N SER A 30 21.54 0.60 5.49
CA SER A 30 22.48 1.70 5.63
C SER A 30 22.58 2.18 7.07
N ASP A 31 23.76 2.68 7.47
CA ASP A 31 23.95 3.35 8.78
C ASP A 31 23.27 4.74 8.84
N SER A 32 22.68 5.19 7.72
CA SER A 32 21.81 6.37 7.67
C SER A 32 20.34 5.96 7.78
N ASP A 33 19.54 6.70 8.55
CA ASP A 33 18.07 6.57 8.60
C ASP A 33 17.36 6.93 7.27
N TYR A 34 18.13 7.25 6.23
CA TYR A 34 17.66 7.60 4.89
C TYR A 34 17.81 6.43 3.92
N GLY A 35 16.84 6.29 3.02
CA GLY A 35 16.92 5.37 1.89
C GLY A 35 17.72 5.96 0.72
N PHE A 36 17.36 5.58 -0.50
CA PHE A 36 17.91 6.22 -1.70
C PHE A 36 17.25 7.59 -1.95
N LEU A 37 16.04 7.80 -1.43
CA LEU A 37 15.40 9.10 -1.34
C LEU A 37 15.80 9.79 -0.03
N PRO A 38 16.09 11.10 -0.03
CA PRO A 38 16.37 11.88 1.17
C PRO A 38 15.07 12.21 1.91
N LEU A 39 14.26 11.18 2.21
CA LEU A 39 12.99 11.27 2.92
C LEU A 39 13.15 10.59 4.27
N ASP A 40 12.67 11.25 5.31
CA ASP A 40 12.57 10.65 6.64
C ASP A 40 11.47 9.56 6.67
N HIS A 41 11.52 8.65 7.65
CA HIS A 41 10.60 7.52 7.80
C HIS A 41 9.12 7.93 7.71
N MET A 42 8.75 9.00 8.42
CA MET A 42 7.38 9.51 8.42
C MET A 42 6.98 10.14 7.07
N GLN A 43 7.91 10.86 6.43
CA GLN A 43 7.67 11.50 5.13
C GLN A 43 7.50 10.45 4.03
N ARG A 44 8.29 9.38 4.04
CA ARG A 44 8.16 8.26 3.10
C ARG A 44 6.84 7.50 3.29
N GLY A 45 6.45 7.24 4.54
CA GLY A 45 5.16 6.61 4.84
C GLY A 45 3.97 7.45 4.35
N MET A 46 3.98 8.76 4.58
CA MET A 46 2.89 9.65 4.12
C MET A 46 2.97 9.98 2.62
N GLY A 47 4.16 10.10 2.05
CA GLY A 47 4.37 10.54 0.68
C GLY A 47 4.26 9.41 -0.36
N LEU A 48 4.75 8.22 -0.03
CA LEU A 48 4.73 7.06 -0.93
C LEU A 48 3.73 5.99 -0.45
N GLY A 49 3.73 5.68 0.84
CA GLY A 49 2.86 4.65 1.42
C GLY A 49 1.37 5.01 1.39
N ALA A 50 0.99 6.18 1.89
CA ALA A 50 -0.42 6.57 1.99
C ALA A 50 -1.13 6.69 0.63
N PRO A 51 -0.53 7.29 -0.42
CA PRO A 51 -1.13 7.27 -1.75
C PRO A 51 -1.25 5.85 -2.31
N ALA A 52 -0.26 4.99 -2.10
CA ALA A 52 -0.31 3.59 -2.54
C ALA A 52 -1.45 2.79 -1.86
N LEU A 53 -1.86 3.17 -0.65
CA LEU A 53 -3.02 2.58 0.04
C LEU A 53 -4.36 3.05 -0.52
N ILE A 54 -4.47 4.34 -0.85
CA ILE A 54 -5.75 4.98 -1.19
C ILE A 54 -6.08 4.84 -2.68
N LEU A 55 -5.08 4.96 -3.56
CA LEU A 55 -5.28 4.94 -5.01
C LEU A 55 -5.96 3.66 -5.55
N PRO A 56 -5.64 2.44 -5.09
CA PRO A 56 -6.34 1.22 -5.51
C PRO A 56 -7.82 1.19 -5.11
N ILE A 57 -8.15 1.79 -3.96
CA ILE A 57 -9.53 1.92 -3.48
C ILE A 57 -10.31 2.86 -4.40
N ILE A 58 -9.74 4.02 -4.72
CA ILE A 58 -10.34 4.97 -5.67
C ILE A 58 -10.51 4.29 -7.03
N ALA A 59 -9.49 3.59 -7.53
CA ALA A 59 -9.54 2.84 -8.80
C ALA A 59 -10.70 1.83 -8.86
N PHE A 60 -10.98 1.14 -7.74
CA PHE A 60 -12.14 0.26 -7.63
C PHE A 60 -13.46 1.03 -7.78
N PHE A 61 -13.63 2.15 -7.06
CA PHE A 61 -14.87 2.93 -7.09
C PHE A 61 -15.14 3.61 -8.43
N ILE A 62 -14.12 4.15 -9.10
CA ILE A 62 -14.31 4.76 -10.42
C ILE A 62 -14.70 3.73 -11.49
N SER A 63 -14.28 2.47 -11.31
CA SER A 63 -14.56 1.39 -12.25
C SER A 63 -15.73 0.50 -11.81
N LEU A 64 -16.52 0.88 -10.80
CA LEU A 64 -17.54 0.02 -10.17
C LEU A 64 -18.58 -0.56 -11.14
N LYS A 65 -18.81 0.17 -12.25
CA LYS A 65 -19.73 -0.18 -13.35
C LYS A 65 -19.06 -0.96 -14.50
N GLU A 66 -17.73 -0.90 -14.61
CA GLU A 66 -16.95 -1.55 -15.67
C GLU A 66 -16.32 -2.86 -15.12
N PRO A 67 -16.79 -4.05 -15.54
CA PRO A 67 -16.22 -5.32 -15.09
C PRO A 67 -14.78 -5.48 -15.59
N SER A 68 -13.88 -5.91 -14.71
CA SER A 68 -12.49 -6.19 -15.07
C SER A 68 -11.84 -7.17 -14.11
N LYS A 69 -11.52 -8.37 -14.60
CA LYS A 69 -10.72 -9.35 -13.87
C LYS A 69 -9.29 -8.84 -13.62
N GLY A 70 -8.70 -8.18 -14.62
CA GLY A 70 -7.34 -7.64 -14.53
C GLY A 70 -7.18 -6.61 -13.43
N LEU A 71 -8.10 -5.64 -13.34
CA LEU A 71 -8.09 -4.65 -12.26
C LEU A 71 -8.27 -5.30 -10.88
N GLY A 72 -9.18 -6.27 -10.76
CA GLY A 72 -9.40 -7.00 -9.51
C GLY A 72 -8.13 -7.73 -9.03
N ILE A 73 -7.40 -8.38 -9.94
CA ILE A 73 -6.12 -9.04 -9.64
C ILE A 73 -5.08 -8.01 -9.18
N MET A 74 -4.97 -6.86 -9.84
CA MET A 74 -4.02 -5.81 -9.45
C MET A 74 -4.30 -5.27 -8.05
N ILE A 75 -5.57 -5.08 -7.68
CA ILE A 75 -5.96 -4.65 -6.33
C ILE A 75 -5.59 -5.72 -5.29
N ILE A 76 -5.80 -7.01 -5.59
CA ILE A 76 -5.38 -8.11 -4.70
C ILE A 76 -3.86 -8.11 -4.50
N ILE A 77 -3.09 -8.00 -5.59
CA ILE A 77 -1.63 -7.93 -5.53
C ILE A 77 -1.20 -6.76 -4.64
N THR A 78 -1.84 -5.60 -4.80
CA THR A 78 -1.55 -4.43 -3.96
C THR A 78 -1.85 -4.73 -2.48
N GLY A 79 -3.00 -5.33 -2.17
CA GLY A 79 -3.34 -5.77 -0.81
C GLY A 79 -2.30 -6.72 -0.19
N ILE A 80 -1.81 -7.70 -0.96
CA ILE A 80 -0.75 -8.63 -0.52
C ILE A 80 0.55 -7.87 -0.24
N LEU A 81 0.96 -6.96 -1.13
CA LEU A 81 2.18 -6.18 -0.94
C LEU A 81 2.12 -5.30 0.31
N ILE A 82 0.95 -4.73 0.64
CA ILE A 82 0.76 -3.95 1.87
C ILE A 82 0.93 -4.82 3.10
N ILE A 83 0.38 -6.05 3.10
CA ILE A 83 0.54 -6.99 4.21
C ILE A 83 2.03 -7.34 4.40
N ILE A 84 2.73 -7.66 3.32
CA ILE A 84 4.18 -7.96 3.37
C ILE A 84 4.95 -6.75 3.92
N GLY A 85 4.70 -5.56 3.40
CA GLY A 85 5.34 -4.33 3.89
C GLY A 85 5.04 -4.06 5.37
N GLY A 86 3.81 -4.32 5.83
CA GLY A 86 3.42 -4.15 7.22
C GLY A 86 4.09 -5.14 8.16
N ILE A 87 4.25 -6.40 7.74
CA ILE A 87 5.03 -7.39 8.50
C ILE A 87 6.50 -6.94 8.60
N VAL A 88 7.11 -6.48 7.51
CA VAL A 88 8.52 -6.04 7.50
C VAL A 88 8.77 -4.90 8.48
N VAL A 89 7.86 -3.91 8.53
CA VAL A 89 7.95 -2.79 9.49
C VAL A 89 7.74 -3.28 10.92
N MET A 90 6.84 -4.24 11.15
CA MET A 90 6.58 -4.79 12.49
C MET A 90 7.77 -5.56 13.06
N VAL A 91 8.49 -6.32 12.22
CA VAL A 91 9.67 -7.08 12.66
C VAL A 91 10.95 -6.23 12.71
N ASN A 92 10.92 -5.01 12.17
CA ASN A 92 12.01 -4.04 12.23
C ASN A 92 11.49 -2.67 12.72
N PRO A 93 11.09 -2.56 13.99
CA PRO A 93 10.64 -1.29 14.55
C PRO A 93 11.81 -0.30 14.50
N THR A 94 11.66 0.77 13.73
CA THR A 94 12.62 1.89 13.76
C THR A 94 12.43 2.69 15.05
N PRO A 95 13.49 3.26 15.64
CA PRO A 95 13.44 3.95 16.93
C PRO A 95 12.48 5.15 16.95
N SER A 96 12.11 5.71 15.79
CA SER A 96 11.10 6.76 15.66
C SER A 96 9.66 6.30 15.99
N SER A 97 9.45 5.00 16.22
CA SER A 97 8.17 4.45 16.68
C SER A 97 7.99 4.48 18.21
N GLU A 98 9.03 4.88 18.96
CA GLU A 98 9.01 4.91 20.43
C GLU A 98 8.25 6.10 21.03
N THR A 99 7.87 7.12 20.26
CA THR A 99 7.20 8.33 20.78
C THR A 99 5.69 8.38 20.54
N SER A 100 5.01 7.24 20.47
CA SER A 100 3.55 7.24 20.46
C SER A 100 3.02 6.25 21.47
N ASP A 101 2.35 6.75 22.51
CA ASP A 101 1.36 6.07 23.36
C ASP A 101 0.19 5.46 22.54
N ARG A 102 0.39 5.15 21.27
CA ARG A 102 -0.57 4.47 20.41
C ARG A 102 -0.42 2.99 20.67
N ASP A 103 -1.51 2.40 21.15
CA ASP A 103 -1.66 0.96 21.29
C ASP A 103 -0.96 0.24 20.11
N PRO A 104 -0.05 -0.70 20.37
CA PRO A 104 0.62 -1.48 19.32
C PRO A 104 -0.39 -2.08 18.33
N MET A 105 -1.58 -2.44 18.83
CA MET A 105 -2.73 -2.88 18.04
C MET A 105 -3.31 -1.81 17.10
N ALA A 106 -3.37 -0.54 17.51
CA ALA A 106 -3.86 0.55 16.68
C ALA A 106 -2.88 0.85 15.53
N SER A 107 -1.58 0.79 15.78
CA SER A 107 -0.53 0.94 14.76
C SER A 107 -0.58 -0.20 13.73
N MET A 108 -0.78 -1.44 14.18
CA MET A 108 -0.99 -2.59 13.30
C MET A 108 -2.31 -2.50 12.51
N ALA A 109 -3.39 -2.09 13.17
CA ALA A 109 -4.70 -1.93 12.55
C ALA A 109 -4.68 -0.88 11.44
N MET A 110 -4.00 0.25 11.66
CA MET A 110 -3.91 1.33 10.68
C MET A 110 -3.23 0.90 9.37
N MET A 111 -2.37 -0.12 9.41
CA MET A 111 -1.66 -0.65 8.24
C MET A 111 -2.37 -1.84 7.59
N LEU A 112 -2.99 -2.72 8.39
CA LEU A 112 -3.63 -3.95 7.90
C LEU A 112 -5.09 -3.77 7.48
N ILE A 113 -5.82 -2.82 8.07
CA ILE A 113 -7.22 -2.53 7.67
C ILE A 113 -7.32 -2.18 6.18
N PRO A 114 -6.51 -1.24 5.63
CA PRO A 114 -6.55 -0.92 4.20
C PRO A 114 -6.25 -2.14 3.33
N ALA A 115 -5.34 -3.01 3.75
CA ALA A 115 -4.99 -4.21 2.99
C ALA A 115 -6.14 -5.21 2.92
N MET A 116 -6.81 -5.47 4.05
CA MET A 116 -7.99 -6.33 4.10
C MET A 116 -9.13 -5.78 3.25
N ILE A 117 -9.33 -4.46 3.27
CA ILE A 117 -10.29 -3.79 2.40
C ILE A 117 -9.92 -4.03 0.92
N GLN A 118 -8.66 -3.81 0.53
CA GLN A 118 -8.23 -4.04 -0.84
C GLN A 118 -8.42 -5.49 -1.28
N LEU A 119 -8.07 -6.47 -0.45
CA LEU A 119 -8.32 -7.89 -0.76
C LEU A 119 -9.81 -8.17 -0.99
N ALA A 120 -10.69 -7.65 -0.13
CA ALA A 120 -12.13 -7.79 -0.28
C ALA A 120 -12.63 -7.12 -1.57
N LEU A 121 -12.22 -5.88 -1.84
CA LEU A 121 -12.59 -5.12 -3.05
C LEU A 121 -12.11 -5.82 -4.32
N GLY A 122 -10.86 -6.30 -4.34
CA GLY A 122 -10.30 -7.06 -5.45
C GLY A 122 -11.07 -8.37 -5.70
N GLY A 123 -11.41 -9.11 -4.64
CA GLY A 123 -12.27 -10.29 -4.71
C GLY A 123 -13.67 -10.00 -5.26
N ILE A 124 -14.33 -8.95 -4.75
CA ILE A 124 -15.63 -8.47 -5.25
C ILE A 124 -15.55 -8.12 -6.73
N LYS A 125 -14.48 -7.42 -7.15
CA LYS A 125 -14.27 -7.03 -8.54
C LYS A 125 -14.19 -8.25 -9.46
N ILE A 126 -13.45 -9.28 -9.07
CA ILE A 126 -13.30 -10.52 -9.85
C ILE A 126 -14.64 -11.26 -9.91
N ALA A 127 -15.34 -11.38 -8.79
CA ALA A 127 -16.63 -12.08 -8.72
C ALA A 127 -17.70 -11.40 -9.60
N LYS A 128 -17.75 -10.07 -9.61
CA LYS A 128 -18.68 -9.27 -10.42
C LYS A 128 -18.26 -9.14 -11.89
N SER A 129 -17.06 -9.56 -12.24
CA SER A 129 -16.55 -9.56 -13.62
C SER A 129 -16.80 -10.89 -14.35
N ARG A 130 -17.67 -11.73 -13.80
CA ARG A 130 -18.23 -12.90 -14.47
C ARG A 130 -19.41 -12.51 -15.36
#